data_AF-A0A967SC26-F1
#
_entry.id   AF-A0A967SC26-F1
#
_cell.length_a   1.000
_cell.length_b   1.000
_cell.length_c   1.000
_cell.angle_alpha   90.00
_cell.angle_beta   90.00
_cell.angle_gamma   90.00
#
_symmetry.space_group_name_H-M   'P 1'
#
loop_
_entity.id
_entity.type
_entity.pdbx_description
1 polymer ?
#
loop_
_entity_poly.entity_id
_entity_poly.type
_entity_poly.pdbx_seq_one_letter_code
_entity_poly.pdbx_strand_id
1 'polypeptide(L)' 'MVKEFPGVVANDHVDFSVRRGEIHALLGENGAGKSTLMKVLYGLYRADGGAIYLDGERLVLDSPQDAIDHGIGMVH' A
#
# COMPACT_ATOMS: atom_id res chain seq x y z
N MET A 1 2.53 -7.90 -3.81
CA MET A 1 3.11 -6.59 -4.19
C MET A 1 4.59 -6.54 -3.80
N VAL A 2 5.42 -5.90 -4.61
CA VAL A 2 6.86 -5.69 -4.35
C VAL A 2 7.18 -4.20 -4.30
N LYS A 3 8.01 -3.79 -3.33
CA LYS A 3 8.63 -2.46 -3.26
C LYS A 3 10.08 -2.57 -2.84
N GLU A 4 10.96 -2.03 -3.67
CA GLU A 4 12.40 -2.01 -3.50
C GLU A 4 12.92 -0.58 -3.39
N PHE A 5 13.96 -0.43 -2.59
CA PHE A 5 14.83 0.75 -2.56
C PHE A 5 16.28 0.26 -2.74
N PRO A 6 17.24 1.14 -3.07
CA PRO A 6 18.63 0.73 -3.23
C PRO A 6 19.15 -0.06 -2.02
N GLY A 7 19.45 -1.33 -2.23
CA GLY A 7 19.97 -2.24 -1.20
C GLY A 7 18.95 -2.86 -0.24
N VAL A 8 17.65 -2.63 -0.42
CA VAL A 8 16.60 -3.23 0.45
C VAL A 8 15.30 -3.53 -0.29
N VAL A 9 14.82 -4.76 -0.15
CA VAL A 9 13.46 -5.15 -0.54
C VAL A 9 12.53 -4.86 0.63
N ALA A 10 11.86 -3.71 0.61
CA ALA A 10 11.04 -3.23 1.72
C ALA A 10 9.69 -3.95 1.80
N ASN A 11 9.13 -4.36 0.66
CA ASN A 11 8.00 -5.27 0.60
C ASN A 11 8.32 -6.36 -0.42
N ASP A 12 8.31 -7.62 0.02
CA ASP A 12 8.58 -8.80 -0.81
C ASP A 12 7.30 -9.62 -0.95
N HIS A 13 6.73 -9.65 -2.15
CA HIS A 13 5.51 -10.39 -2.50
C HIS A 13 4.36 -10.30 -1.46
N VAL A 14 4.10 -9.09 -0.96
CA VAL A 14 3.06 -8.86 0.06
C VAL A 14 1.66 -8.93 -0.55
N ASP A 15 0.81 -9.80 -0.01
CA ASP A 15 -0.61 -9.83 -0.31
C ASP A 15 -1.42 -9.32 0.90
N PHE A 16 -2.27 -8.33 0.66
CA PHE A 16 -3.10 -7.73 1.69
C PHE A 16 -4.46 -7.38 1.10
N SER A 17 -5.53 -7.71 1.83
CA SER A 17 -6.89 -7.37 1.47
C SER A 17 -7.64 -6.88 2.71
N VAL A 18 -8.52 -5.90 2.52
CA VAL A 18 -9.47 -5.45 3.53
C VAL A 18 -10.84 -5.33 2.88
N ARG A 19 -11.88 -5.75 3.57
CA ARG A 19 -13.26 -5.62 3.11
C ARG A 19 -13.95 -4.45 3.81
N ARG A 20 -15.02 -3.97 3.21
CA ARG A 20 -15.88 -2.93 3.78
C ARG A 20 -16.37 -3.38 5.17
N GLY A 21 -16.15 -2.52 6.17
CA GLY A 21 -16.56 -2.76 7.56
C GLY A 21 -15.54 -3.51 8.42
N GLU A 22 -14.39 -3.90 7.88
CA GLU A 22 -13.32 -4.54 8.64
C GLU A 22 -12.34 -3.51 9.21
N ILE A 23 -11.77 -3.83 10.38
CA ILE A 23 -10.64 -3.10 10.98
C ILE A 23 -9.47 -4.08 11.07
N HIS A 24 -8.38 -3.78 10.39
CA HIS A 24 -7.16 -4.58 10.41
C HIS A 24 -6.03 -3.85 11.14
N ALA A 25 -5.29 -4.60 11.96
CA ALA A 25 -4.03 -4.14 12.53
C ALA A 25 -2.86 -4.74 11.75
N LEU A 26 -2.00 -3.91 11.20
CA LEU A 26 -0.75 -4.36 10.58
C LEU A 26 0.38 -4.30 11.61
N LEU A 27 0.82 -5.47 12.06
CA LEU A 27 1.84 -5.62 13.10
C LEU A 27 3.13 -6.22 12.53
N GLY A 28 4.25 -5.96 13.22
CA GLY A 28 5.58 -6.43 12.82
C GLY A 28 6.67 -5.51 13.34
N GLU A 29 7.91 -5.96 13.30
CA GLU A 29 9.06 -5.20 13.82
C GLU A 29 9.36 -3.93 12.99
N ASN A 30 10.17 -3.02 13.55
CA ASN A 30 10.67 -1.88 12.80
C ASN A 30 11.51 -2.36 11.62
N GLY A 31 11.26 -1.81 10.44
CA GLY A 31 11.91 -2.27 9.20
C GLY A 31 11.15 -3.38 8.46
N ALA A 32 10.11 -3.99 9.04
CA ALA A 32 9.32 -5.05 8.37
C ALA A 32 8.44 -4.58 7.19
N GLY A 33 8.61 -3.34 6.70
CA GLY A 33 7.89 -2.86 5.51
C GLY A 33 6.48 -2.31 5.75
N LYS A 34 6.00 -2.23 7.00
CA LYS A 34 4.63 -1.77 7.32
C LYS A 34 4.32 -0.37 6.79
N SER A 35 5.15 0.62 7.16
CA SER A 35 4.98 2.00 6.70
C SER A 35 5.20 2.13 5.20
N THR A 36 6.04 1.28 4.60
CA THR A 36 6.23 1.25 3.14
C THR A 36 4.97 0.78 2.44
N LEU A 37 4.34 -0.32 2.89
CA LEU A 37 3.08 -0.80 2.35
C LEU A 37 2.01 0.28 2.42
N MET A 38 1.87 0.93 3.58
CA MET A 38 0.90 2.01 3.77
C MET A 38 1.16 3.19 2.81
N LYS A 39 2.42 3.61 2.65
CA LYS A 39 2.80 4.67 1.70
C LYS A 39 2.51 4.29 0.25
N VAL A 40 2.62 3.01 -0.11
CA VAL A 40 2.23 2.55 -1.45
C VAL A 40 0.71 2.59 -1.65
N LEU A 41 -0.05 2.12 -0.66
CA LEU A 41 -1.53 2.18 -0.69
C LEU A 41 -2.08 3.61 -0.69
N TYR A 42 -1.29 4.59 -0.26
CA TYR A 42 -1.63 6.01 -0.27
C TYR A 42 -0.95 6.79 -1.41
N GLY A 43 -0.35 6.11 -2.39
CA GLY A 43 0.23 6.78 -3.57
C GLY A 43 1.48 7.63 -3.30
N LEU A 44 2.11 7.54 -2.13
CA LEU A 44 3.40 8.19 -1.83
C LEU A 44 4.58 7.45 -2.47
N TYR A 45 4.46 6.14 -2.66
CA TYR A 45 5.41 5.33 -3.40
C TYR A 45 4.69 4.49 -4.44
N ARG A 46 5.28 4.37 -5.62
CA ARG A 46 4.84 3.41 -6.62
C ARG A 46 5.39 2.03 -6.30
N ALA A 47 4.53 1.01 -6.36
CA ALA A 47 4.97 -0.38 -6.30
C ALA A 47 5.87 -0.70 -7.50
N ASP A 48 6.91 -1.49 -7.26
CA ASP A 48 7.80 -1.97 -8.33
C ASP A 48 7.25 -3.27 -8.96
N GLY A 49 6.35 -3.96 -8.26
CA GLY A 49 5.64 -5.13 -8.78
C GLY A 49 4.30 -5.39 -8.11
N GLY A 50 3.39 -6.06 -8.83
CA GLY A 50 2.02 -6.35 -8.39
C GLY A 50 1.01 -5.27 -8.81
N ALA A 51 -0.16 -5.28 -8.16
CA ALA A 51 -1.25 -4.35 -8.46
C ALA A 51 -2.08 -4.07 -7.20
N ILE A 52 -2.73 -2.91 -7.19
CA ILE A 52 -3.75 -2.54 -6.21
C ILE A 52 -5.11 -2.67 -6.89
N TYR A 53 -6.10 -3.16 -6.14
CA TYR A 53 -7.47 -3.24 -6.60
C TYR A 53 -8.38 -2.60 -5.57
N LEU A 54 -9.35 -1.83 -6.04
CA LEU A 54 -10.42 -1.26 -5.22
C LEU A 54 -11.76 -1.70 -5.82
N ASP A 55 -12.60 -2.33 -5.01
CA ASP A 55 -13.90 -2.89 -5.45
C ASP A 55 -13.81 -3.78 -6.72
N GLY A 56 -12.68 -4.49 -6.86
CA GLY A 56 -12.40 -5.40 -7.99
C GLY A 56 -11.78 -4.74 -9.22
N GLU A 57 -11.71 -3.41 -9.26
CA GLU A 57 -11.12 -2.65 -10.35
C GLU A 57 -9.65 -2.32 -10.06
N ARG A 58 -8.82 -2.38 -11.10
CA ARG A 58 -7.39 -2.07 -10.96
C ARG A 58 -7.22 -0.59 -10.68
N LEU A 59 -6.56 -0.28 -9.56
CA LEU A 59 -6.25 1.08 -9.14
C LEU A 59 -4.78 1.39 -9.41
N VAL A 60 -4.53 2.53 -10.04
CA VAL A 60 -3.19 3.11 -10.23
C VAL A 60 -3.16 4.41 -9.44
N LEU A 61 -2.15 4.54 -8.57
CA LEU A 61 -1.94 5.71 -7.74
C LEU A 61 -0.56 6.27 -8.05
N ASP A 62 -0.51 7.47 -8.62
CA ASP A 62 0.71 8.23 -8.88
C ASP A 62 0.89 9.37 -7.87
N SER A 63 -0.14 9.67 -7.07
CA SER A 63 -0.08 10.65 -5.99
C SER A 63 -1.00 10.33 -4.80
N PRO A 64 -0.78 10.96 -3.63
CA PRO A 64 -1.75 10.93 -2.53
C PRO A 64 -3.12 11.50 -2.86
N GLN A 65 -3.19 12.46 -3.80
CA GLN A 65 -4.47 13.02 -4.22
C GLN A 65 -5.32 11.94 -4.90
N ASP A 66 -4.71 11.08 -5.71
CA ASP A 66 -5.42 9.97 -6.37
C ASP A 66 -6.05 9.05 -5.32
N ALA A 67 -5.34 8.77 -4.22
CA ALA A 67 -5.86 7.93 -3.14
C ALA A 67 -7.08 8.59 -2.47
N ILE A 68 -6.99 9.89 -2.17
CA ILE A 68 -8.08 10.67 -1.59
C ILE A 68 -9.30 10.70 -2.51
N ASP A 69 -9.10 10.90 -3.81
CA ASP A 69 -10.17 10.94 -4.82
C ASP A 69 -10.92 9.59 -4.92
N HIS A 70 -10.25 8.49 -4.56
CA HIS A 70 -10.85 7.15 -4.45
C HIS A 70 -11.34 6.81 -3.03
N GLY A 71 -11.36 7.78 -2.11
CA GLY A 71 -11.87 7.62 -0.74
C GLY A 71 -10.90 6.95 0.23
N ILE A 72 -9.61 6.85 -0.11
CA ILE A 72 -8.56 6.30 0.74
C ILE A 72 -7.88 7.44 1.51
N GLY A 73 -8.16 7.54 2.81
CA GLY A 73 -7.52 8.51 3.70
C GLY A 73 -6.35 7.91 4.48
N MET A 74 -5.32 8.71 4.72
CA MET A 74 -4.23 8.39 5.64
C MET A 74 -4.13 9.48 6.71
N VAL A 75 -4.15 9.07 7.97
CA VAL A 75 -3.83 9.93 9.12
C VAL A 75 -2.44 9.57 9.59
N HIS A 76 -1.57 10.57 9.76
CA HIS A 76 -0.20 10.42 10.25
C HIS A 76 -0.10 10.93 11.69
#